data_AF-A0A2V9D691-F1
#
_entry.id   AF-A0A2V9D691-F1
#
_cell.length_a   1.000
_cell.length_b   1.000
_cell.length_c   1.000
_cell.angle_alpha   90.00
_cell.angle_beta   90.00
_cell.angle_gamma   90.00
#
_symmetry.space_group_name_H-M   'P 1'
#
loop_
_entity.id
_entity.type
_entity.pdbx_description
1 polymer ?
#
loop_
_entity_poly.entity_id
_entity_poly.type
_entity_poly.pdbx_seq_one_letter_code
_entity_poly.pdbx_strand_id
1 'polypeptide(L)'
;MVFLKILPISFFQWCENSLIGGGIRHSIWQFPIIETIHLMGLTILFGSLMVVDLRLLGLVLRRHSVAVVASDFMIWFWTALLISVCTGVAMFLSK
;
A
#
# COMPACT_ATOMS: atom_id res chain seq x y z
N MET A 1 -25.14 7.01 -3.69
CA MET A 1 -25.74 7.21 -5.03
C MET A 1 -24.83 7.91 -6.05
N VAL A 2 -23.78 8.64 -5.65
CA VAL A 2 -22.87 9.31 -6.60
C VAL A 2 -21.84 8.34 -7.24
N PHE A 3 -21.36 7.32 -6.52
CA PHE A 3 -20.31 6.40 -6.98
C PHE A 3 -20.73 5.52 -8.19
N LEU A 4 -22.00 5.09 -8.23
CA LEU A 4 -22.58 4.27 -9.31
C LEU A 4 -22.66 4.99 -10.67
N LYS A 5 -22.49 6.32 -10.70
CA LYS A 5 -22.53 7.13 -11.92
C LYS A 5 -21.15 7.30 -12.57
N ILE A 6 -20.06 7.03 -11.86
CA ILE A 6 -18.68 7.30 -12.28
C ILE A 6 -18.03 6.02 -12.83
N LEU A 7 -18.34 4.86 -12.26
CA LEU A 7 -17.83 3.56 -12.69
C LEU A 7 -19.00 2.62 -13.05
N PRO A 8 -19.05 2.10 -14.28
CA PRO A 8 -20.11 1.17 -14.69
C PRO A 8 -19.95 -0.18 -13.99
N ILE A 9 -21.06 -0.86 -13.70
CA ILE A 9 -21.06 -2.20 -13.07
C ILE A 9 -20.21 -3.21 -13.89
N SER A 10 -20.13 -3.02 -15.21
CA SER A 10 -19.28 -3.83 -16.10
C SER A 10 -17.79 -3.79 -15.74
N PHE A 11 -17.28 -2.67 -15.23
CA PHE A 11 -15.89 -2.56 -14.81
C PHE A 11 -15.60 -3.45 -13.60
N PHE A 12 -16.47 -3.43 -12.59
CA PHE A 12 -16.33 -4.27 -11.40
C PHE A 12 -16.45 -5.76 -11.75
N GLN A 13 -17.37 -6.12 -12.63
CA GLN A 13 -17.49 -7.50 -13.13
C GLN A 13 -16.27 -7.95 -13.93
N TRP A 14 -15.62 -7.05 -14.68
CA TRP A 14 -14.37 -7.35 -15.37
C TRP A 14 -13.21 -7.56 -14.39
N CYS A 15 -13.12 -6.72 -13.35
CA CYS A 15 -12.14 -6.87 -12.27
C CYS A 15 -12.30 -8.21 -11.53
N GLU A 16 -13.54 -8.56 -11.16
CA GLU A 16 -13.84 -9.79 -10.42
C GLU A 16 -13.59 -11.06 -11.25
N ASN A 17 -13.85 -11.01 -12.57
CA ASN A 17 -13.59 -12.13 -13.49
C ASN A 17 -12.12 -12.26 -13.92
N SER A 18 -11.21 -11.48 -13.34
CA SER A 18 -9.78 -11.57 -13.65
C SER A 18 -9.17 -12.88 -13.12
N LEU A 19 -8.22 -13.45 -13.89
CA LEU A 19 -7.50 -14.67 -13.51
C LEU A 19 -6.75 -14.53 -12.17
N ILE A 20 -6.29 -13.31 -11.86
CA ILE A 20 -5.61 -12.98 -10.61
C ILE A 20 -6.61 -13.05 -9.44
N GLY A 21 -7.79 -12.45 -9.60
CA GLY A 21 -8.86 -12.50 -8.61
C GLY A 21 -9.35 -13.91 -8.33
N GLY A 22 -9.58 -14.70 -9.38
CA GLY A 22 -9.95 -16.11 -9.27
C GLY A 22 -8.91 -16.95 -8.52
N GLY A 23 -7.64 -16.82 -8.86
CA GLY A 23 -6.54 -17.56 -8.20
C GLY A 23 -6.46 -17.32 -6.70
N ILE A 24 -6.61 -16.06 -6.28
CA ILE A 24 -6.58 -15.66 -4.86
C ILE A 24 -7.85 -16.12 -4.14
N ARG A 25 -9.02 -16.00 -4.77
CA ARG A 25 -10.33 -16.34 -4.18
C ARG A 25 -10.49 -17.84 -3.93
N HIS A 26 -9.89 -18.69 -4.77
CA HIS A 26 -9.96 -20.14 -4.62
C HIS A 26 -9.03 -20.70 -3.52
N SER A 27 -8.11 -19.90 -2.97
CA SER A 27 -7.14 -20.36 -1.98
C SER A 27 -7.33 -19.67 -0.62
N ILE A 28 -7.53 -20.48 0.42
CA ILE A 28 -7.73 -20.03 1.81
C ILE A 28 -6.52 -19.24 2.33
N TRP A 29 -5.32 -19.50 1.81
CA TRP A 29 -4.06 -18.93 2.32
C TRP A 29 -3.55 -17.74 1.54
N GLN A 30 -3.85 -17.63 0.24
CA GLN A 30 -3.30 -16.56 -0.59
C GLN A 30 -3.78 -15.18 -0.15
N PHE A 31 -5.08 -15.06 0.16
CA PHE A 31 -5.65 -13.81 0.64
C PHE A 31 -4.98 -13.31 1.94
N PRO A 32 -4.93 -14.08 3.05
CA PRO A 32 -4.32 -13.59 4.29
C PRO A 32 -2.81 -13.34 4.18
N ILE A 33 -2.08 -14.08 3.32
CA ILE A 33 -0.66 -13.79 3.06
C ILE A 33 -0.50 -12.44 2.37
N ILE A 34 -1.27 -12.17 1.32
CA ILE A 34 -1.23 -10.90 0.58
C ILE A 34 -1.64 -9.74 1.50
N GLU A 35 -2.70 -9.92 2.30
CA GLU A 35 -3.16 -8.93 3.27
C GLU A 35 -2.10 -8.63 4.33
N THR A 36 -1.39 -9.65 4.83
CA THR A 36 -0.29 -9.46 5.79
C THR A 36 0.85 -8.64 5.17
N ILE A 37 1.26 -8.97 3.95
CA ILE A 37 2.29 -8.21 3.22
C ILE A 37 1.83 -6.77 2.99
N HIS A 38 0.55 -6.58 2.64
CA HIS A 38 -0.03 -5.26 2.45
C HIS A 38 0.09 -4.39 3.71
N LEU A 39 -0.32 -4.93 4.87
CA LEU A 39 -0.26 -4.24 6.16
C LEU A 39 1.19 -3.97 6.62
N MET A 40 2.11 -4.90 6.38
CA MET A 40 3.53 -4.68 6.62
C MET A 40 4.07 -3.52 5.76
N GLY A 41 3.73 -3.49 4.46
CA GLY A 41 4.05 -2.38 3.56
C GLY A 41 3.51 -1.05 4.07
N LEU A 42 2.24 -1.00 4.50
CA LEU A 42 1.64 0.21 5.07
C LEU A 42 2.34 0.67 6.35
N THR A 43 2.77 -0.26 7.20
CA THR A 43 3.49 0.05 8.44
C THR A 43 4.86 0.65 8.15
N ILE A 44 5.60 0.11 7.16
CA ILE A 44 6.89 0.66 6.72
C ILE A 44 6.69 2.04 6.09
N LEU A 45 5.68 2.18 5.23
CA LEU A 45 5.33 3.45 4.60
C LEU A 45 5.05 4.53 5.65
N PHE A 46 4.18 4.22 6.61
CA PHE A 46 3.85 5.11 7.71
C PHE A 46 5.07 5.41 8.59
N GLY A 47 5.86 4.39 8.95
CA GLY A 47 7.08 4.57 9.75
C GLY A 47 8.10 5.49 9.09
N SER A 48 8.27 5.37 7.77
CA SER A 48 9.19 6.23 7.00
C SER A 48 8.79 7.71 7.05
N LEU A 49 7.50 8.01 6.91
CA LEU A 49 6.97 9.37 7.06
C LEU A 49 7.10 9.87 8.50
N MET A 50 6.72 9.03 9.46
CA MET A 50 6.73 9.39 10.87
C MET A 50 8.13 9.79 11.35
N VAL A 51 9.20 9.13 10.88
CA VAL A 51 10.58 9.51 11.24
C VAL A 51 10.94 10.91 10.69
N VAL A 52 10.53 11.21 9.46
CA VAL A 52 10.77 12.53 8.85
C VAL A 52 9.98 13.62 9.59
N ASP A 53 8.73 13.35 9.96
CA ASP A 53 7.89 14.29 10.73
C ASP A 53 8.44 14.53 12.13
N LEU A 54 8.85 13.48 12.84
CA LEU A 54 9.50 13.61 14.14
C LEU A 54 10.83 14.37 14.04
N ARG A 55 11.54 14.24 12.92
CA ARG A 55 12.75 15.02 12.66
C ARG A 55 12.44 16.49 12.40
N LEU A 56 11.39 16.78 11.63
CA LEU A 56 10.87 18.14 11.37
C LEU A 56 10.45 18.85 12.66
N LEU A 57 9.78 18.12 13.57
CA LEU A 57 9.42 18.60 14.91
C LEU A 57 10.64 18.73 15.85
N GLY A 58 11.82 18.30 15.42
CA GLY A 58 13.03 18.33 16.24
C GLY A 58 13.00 17.37 17.42
N LEU A 59 12.19 16.31 17.40
CA LEU A 59 12.15 15.30 18.46
C LEU A 59 13.23 14.23 18.28
N VAL A 60 13.57 13.90 17.04
CA VAL A 60 14.49 12.81 16.67
C VAL A 60 15.59 13.32 15.71
N LEU A 61 16.72 12.60 15.60
CA LEU A 61 17.80 12.83 14.62
C LEU A 61 18.31 14.29 14.50
N ARG A 62 18.32 15.03 15.62
CA ARG A 62 18.61 16.49 15.69
C ARG A 62 19.92 16.95 15.04
N ARG A 63 20.89 16.04 14.87
CA ARG A 63 22.22 16.32 14.30
C ARG A 63 22.26 16.29 12.77
N HIS A 64 21.29 15.65 12.11
CA HIS A 64 21.22 15.52 10.65
C HIS A 64 20.23 16.51 10.06
N SER A 65 20.49 17.06 8.88
CA SER A 65 19.50 17.92 8.21
C SER A 65 18.26 17.11 7.83
N VAL A 66 17.10 17.76 7.77
CA VAL A 66 15.84 17.12 7.38
C VAL A 66 15.95 16.48 5.99
N ALA A 67 16.64 17.16 5.06
CA ALA A 67 16.83 16.67 3.70
C ALA A 67 17.59 15.35 3.64
N VAL A 68 18.62 15.18 4.47
CA VAL A 68 19.40 13.92 4.53
C VAL A 68 18.55 12.78 5.08
N VAL A 69 17.82 13.04 6.17
CA VAL A 69 16.92 12.03 6.74
C VAL A 69 15.85 11.64 5.73
N ALA A 70 15.24 12.62 5.05
CA ALA A 70 14.23 12.35 4.03
C ALA A 70 14.79 11.53 2.84
N SER A 71 16.01 11.81 2.37
CA SER A 71 16.63 11.04 1.30
C SER A 71 16.90 9.59 1.69
N ASP A 72 17.32 9.35 2.94
CA ASP A 72 17.61 8.00 3.44
C ASP A 72 16.34 7.14 3.53
N PHE A 73 15.21 7.74 3.88
CA PHE A 73 13.91 7.05 3.93
C PHE A 73 13.18 7.00 2.58
N MET A 74 13.64 7.74 1.57
CA MET A 74 12.97 7.82 0.27
C MET A 74 12.88 6.46 -0.42
N ILE A 75 13.94 5.65 -0.37
CA ILE A 75 13.94 4.31 -0.97
C ILE A 75 12.95 3.37 -0.27
N TRP A 76 12.86 3.46 1.06
CA TRP A 76 11.92 2.67 1.86
C TRP A 76 10.48 3.11 1.61
N PHE A 77 10.23 4.41 1.48
CA PHE A 77 8.92 4.95 1.14
C PHE A 77 8.44 4.42 -0.21
N TRP A 78 9.25 4.53 -1.26
CA TRP A 78 8.86 4.08 -2.61
C TRP A 78 8.69 2.57 -2.71
N THR A 79 9.56 1.79 -2.07
CA THR A 79 9.43 0.32 -2.07
C THR A 79 8.18 -0.13 -1.31
N ALA A 80 7.93 0.44 -0.12
CA ALA A 80 6.73 0.16 0.65
C ALA A 80 5.44 0.57 -0.09
N LEU A 81 5.46 1.75 -0.73
CA LEU A 81 4.34 2.23 -1.54
C LEU A 81 4.03 1.29 -2.69
N LEU A 82 5.05 0.86 -3.43
CA LEU A 82 4.89 -0.06 -4.56
C LEU A 82 4.31 -1.40 -4.10
N ILE A 83 4.83 -1.96 -3.00
CA ILE A 83 4.34 -3.21 -2.42
C ILE A 83 2.88 -3.07 -2.01
N SER A 84 2.53 -2.01 -1.28
CA SER A 84 1.16 -1.78 -0.82
C SER A 84 0.19 -1.54 -1.97
N VAL A 85 0.57 -0.80 -3.01
CA VAL A 85 -0.28 -0.61 -4.21
C VAL A 85 -0.49 -1.92 -4.95
N CYS A 86 0.57 -2.68 -5.23
CA CYS A 86 0.46 -3.96 -5.95
C CYS A 86 -0.41 -4.97 -5.18
N THR A 87 -0.19 -5.11 -3.88
CA THR A 87 -0.99 -6.02 -3.03
C THR A 87 -2.43 -5.53 -2.87
N GLY A 88 -2.66 -4.22 -2.75
CA GLY A 88 -4.00 -3.63 -2.67
C GLY A 88 -4.80 -3.84 -3.95
N VAL A 89 -4.16 -3.67 -5.12
CA VAL A 89 -4.78 -3.98 -6.42
C VAL A 89 -5.11 -5.48 -6.52
N ALA A 90 -4.18 -6.36 -6.12
CA ALA A 90 -4.44 -7.80 -6.10
C ALA A 90 -5.63 -8.18 -5.21
N MET A 91 -5.73 -7.57 -4.02
CA MET A 91 -6.88 -7.75 -3.13
C MET A 91 -8.18 -7.22 -3.73
N PHE A 92 -8.16 -6.05 -4.36
CA PHE A 92 -9.32 -5.46 -5.02
C PHE A 92 -9.83 -6.29 -6.20
N LEU A 93 -8.94 -6.99 -6.92
CA LEU A 93 -9.36 -7.90 -7.98
C LEU A 93 -10.00 -9.19 -7.45
N SER A 94 -9.71 -9.57 -6.20
CA SER A 94 -10.20 -10.81 -5.58
C SER A 94 -11.55 -10.70 -4.87
N LYS A 95 -12.08 -9.48 -4.67
CA LYS A 95 -13.33 -9.18 -3.99
C LYS A 95 -14.10 -8.09 -4.70
#